data_AF-A0A8S0SET4-F1
#
_entry.id   AF-A0A8S0SET4-F1
#
_cell.length_a   1.000
_cell.length_b   1.000
_cell.length_c   1.000
_cell.angle_alpha   90.00
_cell.angle_beta   90.00
_cell.angle_gamma   90.00
#
_symmetry.space_group_name_H-M   'P 1'
#
loop_
_entity.id
_entity.type
_entity.pdbx_description
1 polymer ?
#
loop_
_entity_poly.entity_id
_entity_poly.type
_entity_poly.pdbx_seq_one_letter_code
_entity_poly.pdbx_strand_id
1 'polypeptide(L)' 'GTIFWAIFVIGHDCGHGSFSENLNLNNIVGHILHSSILLTYHGWIISLRTHHQNHGHVDNDESW' A
#
# COMPACT_ATOMS: atom_id res chain seq x y z
N GLY A 1 -1.28 9.83 16.76
CA GLY A 1 -1.30 9.50 15.32
C GLY A 1 -1.57 8.03 15.04
N THR A 2 -2.41 7.33 15.81
CA THR A 2 -2.70 5.90 15.61
C THR A 2 -3.73 5.64 14.50
N ILE A 3 -4.62 6.60 14.24
CA ILE A 3 -5.70 6.48 13.23
C ILE A 3 -5.13 6.49 11.81
N PHE A 4 -4.19 7.41 11.51
CA PHE A 4 -3.55 7.45 10.20
C PHE A 4 -2.75 6.18 9.90
N TRP A 5 -2.13 5.59 10.92
CA TRP A 5 -1.47 4.30 10.80
C TRP A 5 -2.45 3.16 10.52
N ALA A 6 -3.60 3.12 11.20
CA ALA A 6 -4.63 2.12 10.92
C ALA A 6 -5.19 2.23 9.49
N ILE A 7 -5.40 3.45 8.99
CA ILE A 7 -5.82 3.70 7.61
C ILE A 7 -4.77 3.20 6.62
N PHE A 8 -3.49 3.46 6.91
CA PHE A 8 -2.36 3.00 6.09
C PHE A 8 -2.28 1.47 6.04
N VAL A 9 -2.40 0.78 7.18
CA VAL A 9 -2.36 -0.69 7.25
C VAL A 9 -3.48 -1.33 6.43
N ILE A 10 -4.72 -0.82 6.52
CA ILE A 10 -5.84 -1.35 5.74
C ILE A 10 -5.62 -1.09 4.24
N GLY A 11 -5.17 0.12 3.89
CA GLY A 11 -4.79 0.44 2.52
C GLY A 11 -3.66 -0.47 2.00
N HIS A 12 -2.75 -0.88 2.88
CA HIS A 12 -1.67 -1.78 2.55
C HIS A 12 -2.14 -3.19 2.25
N ASP A 13 -3.06 -3.72 3.05
CA ASP A 13 -3.68 -5.03 2.83
C ASP A 13 -4.49 -5.06 1.52
N CYS A 14 -5.09 -3.93 1.14
CA CYS A 14 -5.69 -3.78 -0.19
C CYS A 14 -4.64 -3.87 -1.32
N GLY A 15 -3.45 -3.27 -1.15
CA GLY A 15 -2.37 -3.33 -2.13
C GLY A 15 -1.77 -4.73 -2.32
N HIS A 16 -1.76 -5.53 -1.26
CA HIS A 16 -1.39 -6.96 -1.30
C HIS A 16 -2.51 -7.87 -1.82
N GLY A 17 -3.75 -7.37 -1.86
CA GLY A 17 -4.92 -8.17 -2.18
C GLY A 17 -5.36 -9.12 -1.07
N SER A 18 -4.82 -8.98 0.15
CA SER A 18 -5.18 -9.79 1.32
C SER A 18 -6.46 -9.30 2.01
N PHE A 19 -6.91 -8.07 1.71
CA PHE A 19 -8.14 -7.50 2.27
C PHE A 19 -9.43 -8.15 1.74
N SER A 20 -9.47 -8.56 0.47
CA SER A 20 -10.62 -9.21 -0.16
C SER A 20 -10.19 -10.02 -1.38
N GLU A 21 -10.95 -11.08 -1.70
CA GLU A 21 -10.79 -11.85 -2.94
C GLU A 21 -11.14 -11.04 -4.20
N ASN A 22 -11.84 -9.91 -4.06
CA ASN A 22 -12.22 -9.05 -5.19
C ASN A 22 -11.21 -7.91 -5.39
N LEU A 23 -10.46 -7.98 -6.50
CA LEU A 23 -9.46 -6.98 -6.87
C LEU A 23 -10.05 -5.57 -7.06
N ASN A 24 -11.26 -5.44 -7.59
CA ASN A 24 -11.90 -4.14 -7.78
C ASN A 24 -12.27 -3.51 -6.43
N LEU A 25 -12.71 -4.32 -5.47
CA LEU A 25 -12.99 -3.85 -4.11
C LEU A 25 -11.71 -3.34 -3.44
N ASN A 26 -10.61 -4.10 -3.53
CA ASN A 26 -9.32 -3.70 -3.00
C ASN A 26 -8.83 -2.38 -3.61
N ASN A 27 -8.99 -2.21 -4.93
CA ASN A 27 -8.60 -0.96 -5.59
C ASN A 27 -9.42 0.24 -5.13
N ILE A 28 -10.74 0.10 -5.00
CA ILE A 28 -11.62 1.19 -4.55
C ILE A 28 -11.30 1.57 -3.09
N VAL A 29 -11.22 0.57 -2.20
CA VAL A 29 -10.94 0.79 -0.78
C VAL A 29 -9.54 1.36 -0.58
N GLY A 30 -8.54 0.80 -1.25
CA GLY A 30 -7.17 1.29 -1.22
C GLY A 30 -7.04 2.74 -1.70
N HIS A 31 -7.75 3.12 -2.76
CA HIS A 31 -7.79 4.51 -3.25
C HIS A 31 -8.42 5.46 -2.24
N ILE A 32 -9.54 5.11 -1.62
CA ILE A 32 -10.22 5.97 -0.64
C ILE A 32 -9.34 6.17 0.60
N LEU A 33 -8.77 5.09 1.14
CA LEU A 33 -7.96 5.12 2.35
C LEU A 33 -6.66 5.90 2.15
N HIS A 34 -5.93 5.64 1.08
CA HIS A 34 -4.69 6.37 0.80
C HIS A 34 -4.95 7.85 0.45
N SER A 35 -6.03 8.16 -0.27
CA SER A 35 -6.40 9.56 -0.54
C SER A 35 -6.72 10.34 0.73
N SER A 36 -7.30 9.69 1.75
CA SER A 36 -7.61 10.32 3.03
C SER A 36 -6.38 10.74 3.85
N ILE A 37 -5.21 10.16 3.54
CA ILE A 37 -3.90 10.50 4.14
C ILE A 37 -3.01 11.27 3.17
N LEU A 38 -3.57 11.79 2.06
CA LEU A 38 -2.87 12.52 1.00
C LEU A 38 -1.75 11.72 0.32
N LEU A 39 -1.85 10.39 0.34
CA LEU A 39 -0.88 9.49 -0.27
C LEU A 39 -1.51 8.85 -1.52
N THR A 40 -0.77 8.76 -2.62
CA THR A 40 -1.33 8.24 -3.88
C THR A 40 -1.26 6.72 -3.90
N TYR A 41 -2.43 6.06 -3.83
CA TYR A 41 -2.50 4.60 -3.78
C TYR A 41 -1.72 3.89 -4.89
N HIS A 42 -1.79 4.40 -6.12
CA HIS A 42 -1.14 3.76 -7.27
C HIS A 42 0.39 3.87 -7.22
N GLY A 43 0.92 5.06 -6.89
CA GLY A 43 2.36 5.26 -6.72
C GLY A 43 2.89 4.43 -5.55
N TRP A 44 2.09 4.35 -4.48
CA TRP A 44 2.40 3.54 -3.31
C TRP A 44 2.44 2.03 -3.62
N ILE A 45 1.48 1.47 -4.37
CA ILE A 45 1.53 0.04 -4.76
C ILE A 45 2.78 -0.26 -5.59
N ILE A 46 3.18 0.66 -6.48
CA ILE A 46 4.39 0.46 -7.31
C ILE A 46 5.63 0.42 -6.41
N SER A 47 5.77 1.40 -5.51
CA SER A 47 6.87 1.41 -4.52
C SER A 47 6.86 0.15 -3.64
N LEU A 48 5.69 -0.25 -3.15
CA LEU A 48 5.50 -1.47 -2.36
C LEU A 48 5.99 -2.71 -3.12
N ARG A 49 5.63 -2.86 -4.40
CA ARG A 49 6.10 -3.98 -5.23
C ARG A 49 7.61 -3.96 -5.38
N THR A 50 8.21 -2.80 -5.63
CA THR A 50 9.67 -2.66 -5.72
C THR A 50 10.34 -3.03 -4.39
N HIS A 51 9.81 -2.57 -3.26
CA HIS A 51 10.28 -2.92 -1.92
C HIS A 51 10.25 -4.44 -1.67
N HIS A 52 9.12 -5.11 -1.93
CA HIS A 52 9.02 -6.56 -1.76
C HIS A 52 9.92 -7.34 -2.74
N GLN A 53 10.20 -6.80 -3.91
CA GLN A 53 11.13 -7.39 -4.88
C GLN A 53 12.60 -7.22 -4.48
N ASN A 54 12.95 -6.11 -3.84
CA ASN A 54 14.32 -5.74 -3.50
C ASN A 54 14.64 -5.87 -2.00
N HIS A 55 13.76 -6.49 -1.22
CA HIS A 55 13.90 -6.60 0.22
C HIS A 55 15.25 -7.25 0.58
N GLY A 56 16.11 -6.51 1.27
CA GLY A 56 17.46 -6.96 1.65
C GLY A 56 18.56 -6.72 0.60
N HIS A 57 18.28 -5.97 -0.47
CA HIS A 57 19.29 -5.55 -1.45
C HIS A 57 19.92 -4.21 -1.05
N VAL A 58 21.21 -4.20 -0.72
CA VAL A 58 21.89 -3.03 -0.14
C VAL A 58 21.80 -1.74 -0.98
N ASP A 59 21.76 -1.88 -2.32
CA ASP A 59 21.75 -0.74 -3.25
C ASP A 59 20.37 -0.39 -3.85
N ASN A 60 19.39 -1.29 -3.73
CA ASN A 60 18.10 -1.18 -4.46
C ASN A 60 16.88 -1.33 -3.55
N ASP A 61 17.08 -1.52 -2.24
CA ASP A 61 15.99 -1.54 -1.28
C ASP A 61 15.39 -0.14 -1.16
N GLU A 62 14.12 -0.03 -1.53
CA GLU A 62 13.37 1.22 -1.41
C GLU A 62 12.80 1.29 0.00
N SER A 63 13.15 2.36 0.73
CA SER A 63 12.52 2.65 2.01
C SER A 63 11.14 3.30 1.78
N TRP A 64 10.10 2.46 1.84
CA TRP A 64 8.67 2.72 2.14
C TRP A 64 8.14 4.17 1.98
#